data_AF-A0AAD1VSR1-F1
#
_entry.id   AF-A0AAD1VSR1-F1
#
_cell.length_a   1.000
_cell.length_b   1.000
_cell.length_c   1.000
_cell.angle_alpha   90.00
_cell.angle_beta   90.00
_cell.angle_gamma   90.00
#
_symmetry.space_group_name_H-M   'P 1'
#
loop_
_entity.id
_entity.type
_entity.pdbx_description
1 polymer ?
#
loop_
_entity_poly.entity_id
_entity_poly.type
_entity_poly.pdbx_seq_one_letter_code
_entity_poly.pdbx_strand_id
1 'polypeptide(L)'
;MSVPGGCASTVTMSVPGGCASTVTMSLPDGCASMVTMSVPGGYANTITMSVPGGCANKITMSVPGDCASTTTMSVPDGCVSTVTMSVPGGCANKITMSVPGDCASTTTMSVTDGCVSTVTMSVADGCVSTVTLSVPDGCASTVTLSVPDGCASTVKMSVPDGCVSTVTMSVPDGCVSTVTLSVPDGCASTVTMSVPDDCVSTVKMSVPDGCVSTVTMSVPDGYVSRVTMSVPDGCVSSVTMSVEAKVCLGS
;
A
#
# COMPACT_ATOMS: atom_id res chain seq x y z
N MET A 1 -9.97 8.76 21.20
CA MET A 1 -9.56 8.21 22.52
C MET A 1 -8.07 8.39 22.66
N SER A 2 -7.59 8.85 23.82
CA SER A 2 -6.16 8.90 24.16
C SER A 2 -5.90 7.89 25.27
N VAL A 3 -4.99 6.96 25.03
CA VAL A 3 -4.63 5.89 25.98
C VAL A 3 -3.45 6.39 26.82
N PRO A 4 -3.40 6.16 28.15
CA PRO A 4 -2.23 6.50 28.95
C PRO A 4 -1.01 5.67 28.53
N GLY A 5 0.19 6.28 28.54
CA GLY A 5 1.44 5.62 28.14
C GLY A 5 1.84 4.47 29.06
N GLY A 6 2.35 3.39 28.47
CA GLY A 6 2.76 2.18 29.18
C GLY A 6 2.75 0.92 28.31
N CYS A 7 3.15 -0.22 28.88
CA CYS A 7 3.06 -1.51 28.20
C CYS A 7 1.65 -2.09 28.34
N ALA A 8 0.97 -2.35 27.23
CA ALA A 8 -0.36 -2.95 27.21
C ALA A 8 -0.35 -4.26 26.41
N SER A 9 -1.08 -5.29 26.86
CA SER A 9 -1.24 -6.50 26.04
C SER A 9 -2.12 -6.22 24.82
N THR A 10 -3.16 -5.39 24.98
CA THR A 10 -4.09 -5.09 23.89
C THR A 10 -4.71 -3.70 24.07
N VAL A 11 -4.74 -2.93 22.99
CA VAL A 11 -5.43 -1.64 22.90
C VAL A 11 -6.49 -1.76 21.81
N THR A 12 -7.76 -1.55 22.15
CA THR A 12 -8.86 -1.67 21.20
C THR A 12 -9.78 -0.46 21.30
N MET A 13 -10.13 0.13 20.15
CA MET A 13 -11.22 1.09 20.01
C MET A 13 -12.19 0.57 18.97
N SER A 14 -13.41 0.32 19.43
CA SER A 14 -14.54 -0.01 18.56
C SER A 14 -15.53 1.13 18.66
N VAL A 15 -15.82 1.78 17.54
CA VAL A 15 -16.84 2.83 17.46
C VAL A 15 -18.11 2.19 16.93
N PRO A 16 -19.24 2.26 17.64
CA PRO A 16 -20.50 1.76 17.10
C PRO A 16 -20.91 2.58 15.88
N GLY A 17 -21.57 1.93 14.91
CA GLY A 17 -21.95 2.58 13.67
C GLY A 17 -22.83 3.82 13.87
N GLY A 18 -22.60 4.85 13.04
CA GLY A 18 -23.29 6.14 13.17
C GLY A 18 -22.66 7.27 12.37
N CYS A 19 -23.14 8.49 12.59
CA CYS A 19 -22.59 9.70 11.98
C CYS A 19 -21.62 10.38 12.94
N ALA A 20 -20.35 10.50 12.57
CA ALA A 20 -19.34 11.20 13.34
C ALA A 20 -18.61 12.22 12.44
N SER A 21 -18.27 13.40 12.96
CA SER A 21 -17.37 14.28 12.21
C SER A 21 -15.97 13.66 12.14
N THR A 22 -15.48 13.15 13.26
CA THR A 22 -14.10 12.66 13.39
C THR A 22 -14.04 11.45 14.32
N VAL A 23 -13.37 10.40 13.89
CA VAL A 23 -13.00 9.24 14.70
C VAL A 23 -11.48 9.17 14.77
N THR A 24 -10.91 9.31 15.98
CA THR A 24 -9.46 9.29 16.16
C THR A 24 -9.03 8.37 17.30
N MET A 25 -8.12 7.45 16.98
CA MET A 25 -7.30 6.73 17.93
C MET A 25 -5.87 7.25 17.84
N SER A 26 -5.34 7.75 18.95
CA SER A 26 -3.94 8.13 19.07
C SER A 26 -3.38 7.47 20.31
N LEU A 27 -2.37 6.62 20.10
CA LEU A 27 -1.60 6.04 21.20
C LEU A 27 -0.38 6.94 21.48
N PRO A 28 0.06 7.04 22.74
CA PRO A 28 1.39 7.51 23.07
C PRO A 28 2.44 6.41 22.84
N ASP A 29 3.72 6.79 22.84
CA ASP A 29 4.84 5.85 22.75
C ASP A 29 4.74 4.74 23.81
N GLY A 30 4.92 3.48 23.41
CA GLY A 30 4.82 2.34 24.32
C GLY A 30 4.88 0.98 23.64
N CYS A 31 4.88 -0.10 24.43
CA CYS A 31 4.84 -1.47 23.88
C CYS A 31 3.41 -2.00 23.93
N ALA A 32 2.86 -2.39 22.79
CA ALA A 32 1.53 -3.00 22.71
C ALA A 32 1.56 -4.28 21.88
N SER A 33 1.22 -5.44 22.44
CA SER A 33 1.21 -6.66 21.61
C SER A 33 0.20 -6.54 20.46
N MET A 34 -0.96 -5.92 20.71
CA MET A 34 -2.00 -5.71 19.70
C MET A 34 -2.65 -4.34 19.83
N VAL A 35 -2.75 -3.60 18.71
CA VAL A 35 -3.52 -2.36 18.58
C VAL A 35 -4.59 -2.56 17.51
N THR A 36 -5.84 -2.29 17.85
CA THR A 36 -6.96 -2.47 16.92
C THR A 36 -7.94 -1.32 16.97
N MET A 37 -8.23 -0.77 15.79
CA MET A 37 -9.32 0.17 15.58
C MET A 37 -10.35 -0.44 14.63
N SER A 38 -11.61 -0.48 15.05
CA SER A 38 -12.72 -0.95 14.24
C SER A 38 -13.82 0.10 14.20
N VAL A 39 -14.17 0.53 12.99
CA VAL A 39 -15.27 1.47 12.74
C VAL A 39 -16.21 0.82 11.73
N PRO A 40 -17.19 0.02 12.19
CA PRO A 40 -18.17 -0.60 11.32
C PRO A 40 -19.37 0.31 11.04
N GLY A 41 -19.63 0.60 9.76
CA GLY A 41 -20.85 1.19 9.21
C GLY A 41 -21.20 2.62 9.67
N GLY A 42 -21.31 3.56 8.75
CA GLY A 42 -21.68 4.94 9.09
C GLY A 42 -21.15 5.99 8.13
N TYR A 43 -21.26 7.25 8.56
CA TYR A 43 -20.67 8.39 7.85
C TYR A 43 -19.64 9.06 8.76
N ALA A 44 -18.41 9.17 8.28
CA ALA A 44 -17.36 9.94 8.93
C ALA A 44 -16.72 10.94 7.97
N ASN A 45 -16.41 12.17 8.40
CA ASN A 45 -15.53 12.99 7.55
C ASN A 45 -14.09 12.45 7.64
N THR A 46 -13.63 12.15 8.84
CA THR A 46 -12.25 11.74 9.06
C THR A 46 -12.14 10.60 10.04
N ILE A 47 -11.42 9.55 9.64
CA ILE A 47 -11.07 8.40 10.46
C ILE A 47 -9.55 8.34 10.52
N THR A 48 -8.97 8.36 11.71
CA THR A 48 -7.52 8.38 11.89
C THR A 48 -7.07 7.44 13.00
N MET A 49 -6.10 6.59 12.68
CA MET A 49 -5.34 5.85 13.67
C MET A 49 -3.88 6.29 13.60
N SER A 50 -3.34 6.77 14.71
CA SER A 50 -1.92 7.11 14.85
C SER A 50 -1.32 6.31 15.98
N VAL A 51 -0.28 5.54 15.67
CA VAL A 51 0.48 4.73 16.64
C VAL A 51 1.95 5.17 16.56
N PRO A 52 2.31 6.34 17.10
CA PRO A 52 3.70 6.74 17.24
C PRO A 52 4.41 5.87 18.28
N GLY A 53 5.60 5.36 17.95
CA GLY A 53 6.57 4.88 18.94
C GLY A 53 6.29 3.51 19.58
N GLY A 54 7.18 2.53 19.35
CA GLY A 54 7.39 1.36 20.22
C GLY A 54 7.30 -0.01 19.56
N CYS A 55 7.20 -1.07 20.37
CA CYS A 55 7.17 -2.46 19.87
C CYS A 55 5.73 -3.00 19.85
N ALA A 56 5.28 -3.44 18.67
CA ALA A 56 4.00 -4.12 18.53
C ALA A 56 4.09 -5.40 17.71
N ASN A 57 3.31 -6.41 18.07
CA ASN A 57 3.20 -7.57 17.18
C ASN A 57 2.23 -7.28 16.04
N LYS A 58 1.11 -6.61 16.33
CA LYS A 58 0.06 -6.37 15.33
C LYS A 58 -0.65 -5.04 15.52
N ILE A 59 -0.73 -4.27 14.44
CA ILE A 59 -1.53 -3.05 14.33
C ILE A 59 -2.59 -3.28 13.25
N THR A 60 -3.86 -3.03 13.57
CA THR A 60 -4.97 -3.26 12.63
C THR A 60 -5.99 -2.14 12.67
N MET A 61 -6.37 -1.64 11.50
CA MET A 61 -7.51 -0.75 11.32
C MET A 61 -8.48 -1.39 10.33
N SER A 62 -9.74 -1.54 10.74
CA SER A 62 -10.80 -2.06 9.89
C SER A 62 -11.94 -1.05 9.84
N VAL A 63 -12.30 -0.65 8.62
CA VAL A 63 -13.32 0.37 8.35
C VAL A 63 -14.34 -0.19 7.32
N PRO A 64 -15.14 -1.21 7.68
CA PRO A 64 -16.08 -1.82 6.76
C PRO A 64 -17.36 -0.99 6.57
N GLY A 65 -17.77 -0.78 5.32
CA GLY A 65 -19.10 -0.24 4.97
C GLY A 65 -19.32 1.23 5.32
N ASP A 66 -18.25 2.01 5.47
CA ASP A 66 -18.32 3.43 5.83
C ASP A 66 -18.25 4.35 4.60
N CYS A 67 -18.98 5.46 4.66
CA CYS A 67 -18.71 6.62 3.82
C CYS A 67 -17.76 7.56 4.56
N ALA A 68 -16.47 7.50 4.24
CA ALA A 68 -15.44 8.28 4.90
C ALA A 68 -14.78 9.26 3.92
N SER A 69 -14.81 10.58 4.15
CA SER A 69 -14.05 11.47 3.26
C SER A 69 -12.55 11.15 3.31
N THR A 70 -12.03 10.84 4.50
CA THR A 70 -10.61 10.54 4.73
C THR A 70 -10.44 9.41 5.73
N THR A 71 -9.66 8.39 5.37
CA THR A 71 -9.22 7.31 6.26
C THR A 71 -7.70 7.25 6.25
N THR A 72 -7.09 7.45 7.43
CA THR A 72 -5.63 7.51 7.58
C THR A 72 -5.15 6.57 8.68
N MET A 73 -4.16 5.76 8.36
CA MET A 73 -3.33 5.07 9.34
C MET A 73 -1.90 5.58 9.26
N SER A 74 -1.35 6.01 10.39
CA SER A 74 0.05 6.41 10.51
C SER A 74 0.71 5.62 11.63
N VAL A 75 1.81 4.95 11.32
CA VAL A 75 2.67 4.26 12.30
C VAL A 75 4.08 4.82 12.11
N PRO A 76 4.38 6.00 12.69
CA PRO A 76 5.72 6.55 12.67
C PRO A 76 6.56 5.94 13.80
N ASP A 77 7.73 5.41 13.44
CA ASP A 77 8.81 4.95 14.33
C ASP A 77 8.45 3.77 15.28
N GLY A 78 8.95 2.57 14.99
CA GLY A 78 8.70 1.38 15.82
C GLY A 78 9.17 0.03 15.26
N CYS A 79 9.04 -1.02 16.07
CA CYS A 79 9.27 -2.40 15.64
C CYS A 79 7.91 -3.11 15.60
N VAL A 80 7.37 -3.32 14.40
CA VAL A 80 6.02 -3.87 14.23
C VAL A 80 6.02 -5.13 13.39
N SER A 81 5.61 -6.30 13.91
CA SER A 81 5.60 -7.50 13.05
C SER A 81 4.60 -7.38 11.90
N THR A 82 3.41 -6.83 12.16
CA THR A 82 2.36 -6.70 11.13
C THR A 82 1.54 -5.43 11.25
N VAL A 83 1.42 -4.70 10.13
CA VAL A 83 0.53 -3.55 9.98
C VAL A 83 -0.53 -3.88 8.93
N THR A 84 -1.81 -3.73 9.27
CA THR A 84 -2.91 -4.05 8.35
C THR A 84 -4.00 -2.97 8.37
N MET A 85 -4.31 -2.42 7.20
CA MET A 85 -5.52 -1.60 7.00
C MET A 85 -6.44 -2.28 6.02
N SER A 86 -7.71 -2.44 6.42
CA SER A 86 -8.76 -3.01 5.57
C SER A 86 -9.95 -2.07 5.50
N VAL A 87 -10.31 -1.65 4.29
CA VAL A 87 -11.47 -0.81 4.01
C VAL A 87 -12.36 -1.52 2.98
N PRO A 88 -13.15 -2.53 3.41
CA PRO A 88 -14.08 -3.22 2.52
C PRO A 88 -15.44 -2.50 2.48
N GLY A 89 -15.92 -2.21 1.28
CA GLY A 89 -17.20 -1.52 1.08
C GLY A 89 -17.15 -0.04 1.45
N GLY A 90 -17.82 0.80 0.66
CA GLY A 90 -18.05 2.21 0.98
C GLY A 90 -17.47 3.21 -0.03
N CYS A 91 -17.56 4.49 0.30
CA CYS A 91 -17.12 5.60 -0.55
C CYS A 91 -16.13 6.47 0.20
N ALA A 92 -14.98 6.77 -0.43
CA ALA A 92 -14.00 7.65 0.15
C ALA A 92 -13.35 8.62 -0.84
N ASN A 93 -12.95 9.81 -0.36
CA ASN A 93 -12.08 10.67 -1.18
C ASN A 93 -10.64 10.18 -1.08
N LYS A 94 -10.16 9.88 0.13
CA LYS A 94 -8.76 9.50 0.33
C LYS A 94 -8.59 8.41 1.38
N ILE A 95 -7.84 7.39 1.02
CA ILE A 95 -7.36 6.33 1.92
C ILE A 95 -5.84 6.38 1.94
N THR A 96 -5.23 6.45 3.12
CA THR A 96 -3.78 6.55 3.27
C THR A 96 -3.27 5.66 4.39
N MET A 97 -2.22 4.89 4.11
CA MET A 97 -1.38 4.27 5.14
C MET A 97 0.04 4.80 4.96
N SER A 98 0.62 5.28 6.05
CA SER A 98 2.01 5.70 6.11
C SER A 98 2.71 4.93 7.22
N VAL A 99 3.78 4.23 6.87
CA VAL A 99 4.66 3.53 7.82
C VAL A 99 6.10 3.98 7.57
N PRO A 100 6.48 5.20 8.02
CA PRO A 100 7.86 5.68 7.97
C PRO A 100 8.61 5.27 9.26
N GLY A 101 9.76 4.60 9.14
CA GLY A 101 10.70 4.39 10.24
C GLY A 101 10.64 3.04 10.96
N ASP A 102 10.18 1.97 10.31
CA ASP A 102 9.88 0.70 10.99
C ASP A 102 10.67 -0.53 10.50
N CYS A 103 11.09 -1.37 11.45
CA CYS A 103 11.34 -2.79 11.16
C CYS A 103 10.00 -3.52 11.11
N ALA A 104 9.37 -3.57 9.92
CA ALA A 104 8.11 -4.26 9.74
C ALA A 104 8.25 -5.60 9.04
N SER A 105 7.75 -6.72 9.58
CA SER A 105 7.78 -7.97 8.80
C SER A 105 6.78 -7.91 7.65
N THR A 106 5.58 -7.37 7.88
CA THR A 106 4.54 -7.31 6.86
C THR A 106 3.68 -6.06 6.98
N THR A 107 3.54 -5.33 5.87
CA THR A 107 2.64 -4.19 5.74
C THR A 107 1.62 -4.47 4.64
N THR A 108 0.33 -4.42 4.97
CA THR A 108 -0.75 -4.75 4.05
C THR A 108 -1.85 -3.70 4.09
N MET A 109 -2.22 -3.20 2.92
CA MET A 109 -3.44 -2.42 2.73
C MET A 109 -4.35 -3.13 1.73
N SER A 110 -5.62 -3.27 2.10
CA SER A 110 -6.66 -3.81 1.23
C SER A 110 -7.86 -2.88 1.21
N VAL A 111 -8.27 -2.48 0.01
CA VAL A 111 -9.46 -1.65 -0.23
C VAL A 111 -10.32 -2.40 -1.23
N THR A 112 -11.48 -2.92 -0.80
CA THR A 112 -12.33 -3.79 -1.63
C THR A 112 -13.72 -3.19 -1.78
N ASP A 113 -14.41 -3.48 -2.88
CA ASP A 113 -15.84 -3.20 -3.08
C ASP A 113 -16.27 -1.74 -2.83
N GLY A 114 -15.42 -0.76 -3.19
CA GLY A 114 -15.62 0.66 -2.88
C GLY A 114 -15.29 1.63 -4.00
N CYS A 115 -15.83 2.85 -3.89
CA CYS A 115 -15.51 3.97 -4.78
C CYS A 115 -14.57 4.94 -4.06
N VAL A 116 -13.31 5.01 -4.50
CA VAL A 116 -12.27 5.77 -3.80
C VAL A 116 -11.52 6.70 -4.74
N SER A 117 -11.47 8.02 -4.49
CA SER A 117 -10.72 8.90 -5.40
C SER A 117 -9.21 8.61 -5.35
N THR A 118 -8.62 8.48 -4.16
CA THR A 118 -7.18 8.22 -4.02
C THR A 118 -6.89 7.17 -2.95
N VAL A 119 -6.10 6.16 -3.31
CA VAL A 119 -5.49 5.19 -2.39
C VAL A 119 -3.99 5.39 -2.42
N THR A 120 -3.37 5.60 -1.27
CA THR A 120 -1.92 5.81 -1.17
C THR A 120 -1.34 4.98 -0.03
N MET A 121 -0.39 4.11 -0.35
CA MET A 121 0.42 3.42 0.64
C MET A 121 1.87 3.86 0.50
N SER A 122 2.45 4.35 1.59
CA SER A 122 3.86 4.72 1.68
C SER A 122 4.52 3.94 2.81
N VAL A 123 5.58 3.20 2.50
CA VAL A 123 6.37 2.45 3.48
C VAL A 123 7.82 2.89 3.32
N ALA A 124 8.38 3.58 4.30
CA ALA A 124 9.72 4.17 4.23
C ALA A 124 10.55 3.72 5.43
N ASP A 125 11.87 3.71 5.25
CA ASP A 125 12.91 3.50 6.26
C ASP A 125 12.80 2.18 7.03
N GLY A 126 13.60 1.18 6.66
CA GLY A 126 13.78 -0.05 7.44
C GLY A 126 13.94 -1.33 6.61
N CYS A 127 13.97 -2.46 7.31
CA CYS A 127 13.95 -3.80 6.70
C CYS A 127 12.52 -4.34 6.72
N VAL A 128 11.91 -4.48 5.54
CA VAL A 128 10.55 -5.00 5.40
C VAL A 128 10.52 -6.32 4.65
N SER A 129 9.93 -7.38 5.21
CA SER A 129 9.87 -8.64 4.43
C SER A 129 8.84 -8.54 3.30
N THR A 130 7.66 -7.99 3.57
CA THR A 130 6.60 -7.91 2.56
C THR A 130 5.76 -6.64 2.65
N VAL A 131 5.61 -5.95 1.52
CA VAL A 131 4.69 -4.82 1.32
C VAL A 131 3.64 -5.21 0.30
N THR A 132 2.35 -5.11 0.66
CA THR A 132 1.24 -5.47 -0.24
C THR A 132 0.17 -4.39 -0.25
N LEU A 133 -0.09 -3.81 -1.43
CA LEU A 133 -1.30 -3.02 -1.72
C LEU A 133 -2.23 -3.86 -2.60
N SER A 134 -3.47 -4.02 -2.17
CA SER A 134 -4.49 -4.70 -2.99
C SER A 134 -5.76 -3.86 -3.06
N VAL A 135 -6.22 -3.61 -4.29
CA VAL A 135 -7.49 -2.90 -4.55
C VAL A 135 -8.35 -3.76 -5.48
N PRO A 136 -8.90 -4.90 -4.99
CA PRO A 136 -9.80 -5.73 -5.76
C PRO A 136 -11.19 -5.11 -5.88
N ASP A 137 -11.85 -5.29 -7.01
CA ASP A 137 -13.30 -5.02 -7.19
C ASP A 137 -13.73 -3.58 -6.84
N GLY A 138 -12.86 -2.59 -7.09
CA GLY A 138 -13.07 -1.19 -6.72
C GLY A 138 -12.91 -0.20 -7.88
N CYS A 139 -13.55 0.96 -7.76
CA CYS A 139 -13.35 2.09 -8.68
C CYS A 139 -12.44 3.12 -8.01
N ALA A 140 -11.30 3.45 -8.64
CA ALA A 140 -10.41 4.49 -8.14
C ALA A 140 -9.90 5.46 -9.19
N SER A 141 -9.67 6.72 -8.82
CA SER A 141 -8.97 7.64 -9.74
C SER A 141 -7.47 7.36 -9.72
N THR A 142 -6.90 7.20 -8.52
CA THR A 142 -5.46 7.00 -8.35
C THR A 142 -5.17 5.95 -7.29
N VAL A 143 -4.32 4.99 -7.63
CA VAL A 143 -3.73 4.02 -6.70
C VAL A 143 -2.21 4.16 -6.74
N THR A 144 -1.61 4.50 -5.59
CA THR A 144 -0.17 4.71 -5.48
C THR A 144 0.41 3.82 -4.38
N LEU A 145 1.46 3.08 -4.74
CA LEU A 145 2.37 2.42 -3.80
C LEU A 145 3.76 3.05 -3.93
N SER A 146 4.30 3.57 -2.84
CA SER A 146 5.66 4.11 -2.79
C SER A 146 6.46 3.45 -1.67
N VAL A 147 7.65 2.97 -2.03
CA VAL A 147 8.64 2.46 -1.09
C VAL A 147 9.93 3.25 -1.33
N PRO A 148 10.03 4.49 -0.82
CA PRO A 148 11.10 5.43 -1.17
C PRO A 148 12.47 4.94 -0.72
N ASP A 149 12.61 4.49 0.53
CA ASP A 149 13.91 4.14 1.15
C ASP A 149 13.78 2.83 1.94
N GLY A 150 14.54 1.77 1.61
CA GLY A 150 14.64 0.57 2.46
C GLY A 150 15.01 -0.76 1.81
N CYS A 151 15.16 -1.80 2.62
CA CYS A 151 15.39 -3.17 2.16
C CYS A 151 14.08 -3.96 2.18
N ALA A 152 13.62 -4.45 1.03
CA ALA A 152 12.39 -5.24 0.95
C ALA A 152 12.60 -6.62 0.32
N SER A 153 12.07 -7.70 0.90
CA SER A 153 12.09 -8.98 0.17
C SER A 153 11.05 -8.98 -0.95
N THR A 154 9.84 -8.47 -0.71
CA THR A 154 8.78 -8.45 -1.72
C THR A 154 7.93 -7.19 -1.63
N VAL A 155 7.77 -6.50 -2.75
CA VAL A 155 6.82 -5.40 -2.93
C VAL A 155 5.80 -5.82 -3.98
N LYS A 156 4.52 -5.88 -3.59
CA LYS A 156 3.42 -6.29 -4.45
C LYS A 156 2.33 -5.23 -4.48
N MET A 157 1.90 -4.88 -5.68
CA MET A 157 0.66 -4.15 -5.91
C MET A 157 -0.24 -4.94 -6.86
N SER A 158 -1.50 -5.13 -6.46
CA SER A 158 -2.50 -5.85 -7.24
C SER A 158 -3.78 -5.05 -7.33
N VAL A 159 -4.29 -4.86 -8.55
CA VAL A 159 -5.56 -4.21 -8.82
C VAL A 159 -6.38 -5.12 -9.75
N PRO A 160 -6.91 -6.24 -9.25
CA PRO A 160 -7.77 -7.13 -10.03
C PRO A 160 -9.19 -6.54 -10.12
N ASP A 161 -9.81 -6.64 -11.30
CA ASP A 161 -11.24 -6.37 -11.51
C ASP A 161 -11.75 -4.94 -11.20
N GLY A 162 -10.86 -3.93 -11.23
CA GLY A 162 -11.20 -2.53 -10.94
C GLY A 162 -11.14 -1.58 -12.14
N CYS A 163 -11.89 -0.46 -12.07
CA CYS A 163 -11.70 0.67 -12.98
C CYS A 163 -10.80 1.71 -12.31
N VAL A 164 -9.54 1.82 -12.76
CA VAL A 164 -8.57 2.73 -12.15
C VAL A 164 -7.92 3.67 -13.16
N SER A 165 -8.09 4.99 -13.03
CA SER A 165 -7.50 5.92 -14.01
C SER A 165 -5.97 5.85 -14.02
N THR A 166 -5.32 5.92 -12.86
CA THR A 166 -3.86 5.87 -12.72
C THR A 166 -3.43 4.87 -11.65
N VAL A 167 -2.53 3.96 -12.02
CA VAL A 167 -1.85 3.04 -11.11
C VAL A 167 -0.35 3.36 -11.14
N THR A 168 0.22 3.71 -9.99
CA THR A 168 1.64 4.08 -9.89
C THR A 168 2.32 3.26 -8.81
N MET A 169 3.41 2.59 -9.17
CA MET A 169 4.34 1.99 -8.22
C MET A 169 5.71 2.65 -8.35
N SER A 170 6.26 3.11 -7.24
CA SER A 170 7.60 3.70 -7.19
C SER A 170 8.43 3.05 -6.10
N VAL A 171 9.60 2.54 -6.48
CA VAL A 171 10.61 1.97 -5.57
C VAL A 171 11.96 2.60 -5.94
N PRO A 172 12.26 3.80 -5.43
CA PRO A 172 13.39 4.63 -5.86
C PRO A 172 14.74 4.33 -5.21
N ASP A 173 14.80 3.93 -3.94
CA ASP A 173 16.07 3.71 -3.25
C ASP A 173 15.97 2.49 -2.32
N GLY A 174 16.79 1.45 -2.56
CA GLY A 174 16.70 0.23 -1.74
C GLY A 174 17.53 -0.97 -2.14
N CYS A 175 17.15 -2.12 -1.57
CA CYS A 175 17.55 -3.44 -2.03
C CYS A 175 16.30 -4.31 -2.02
N VAL A 176 15.77 -4.65 -3.20
CA VAL A 176 14.51 -5.40 -3.32
C VAL A 176 14.66 -6.74 -4.03
N SER A 177 14.24 -7.84 -3.42
CA SER A 177 14.35 -9.14 -4.13
C SER A 177 13.29 -9.25 -5.25
N THR A 178 12.05 -8.86 -4.99
CA THR A 178 10.98 -8.95 -5.99
C THR A 178 10.03 -7.77 -5.92
N VAL A 179 9.83 -7.12 -7.07
CA VAL A 179 8.84 -6.07 -7.29
C VAL A 179 7.81 -6.60 -8.28
N THR A 180 6.53 -6.62 -7.90
CA THR A 180 5.44 -7.11 -8.75
C THR A 180 4.28 -6.14 -8.80
N LEU A 181 3.94 -5.71 -10.02
CA LEU A 181 2.69 -5.03 -10.34
C LEU A 181 1.81 -5.94 -11.19
N SER A 182 0.56 -6.14 -10.77
CA SER A 182 -0.41 -6.93 -11.53
C SER A 182 -1.75 -6.21 -11.64
N VAL A 183 -2.23 -6.06 -12.88
CA VAL A 183 -3.53 -5.50 -13.23
C VAL A 183 -4.20 -6.47 -14.22
N PRO A 184 -4.69 -7.63 -13.74
CA PRO A 184 -5.14 -8.71 -14.62
C PRO A 184 -6.41 -8.36 -15.40
N ASP A 185 -7.47 -7.94 -14.71
CA ASP A 185 -8.82 -7.82 -15.30
C ASP A 185 -9.40 -6.39 -15.22
N GLY A 186 -8.55 -5.40 -14.92
CA GLY A 186 -8.96 -4.00 -14.72
C GLY A 186 -8.92 -3.13 -15.98
N CYS A 187 -9.70 -2.05 -15.99
CA CYS A 187 -9.57 -0.97 -16.97
C CYS A 187 -8.71 0.15 -16.36
N ALA A 188 -7.60 0.50 -17.01
CA ALA A 188 -6.77 1.62 -16.57
C ALA A 188 -6.38 2.60 -17.67
N SER A 189 -6.26 3.89 -17.37
CA SER A 189 -5.70 4.81 -18.38
C SER A 189 -4.18 4.71 -18.39
N THR A 190 -3.56 4.73 -17.20
CA THR A 190 -2.11 4.73 -17.07
C THR A 190 -1.69 3.74 -15.99
N VAL A 191 -0.74 2.86 -16.33
CA VAL A 191 -0.05 1.98 -15.40
C VAL A 191 1.43 2.29 -15.46
N THR A 192 2.00 2.78 -14.36
CA THR A 192 3.41 3.17 -14.27
C THR A 192 4.09 2.40 -13.16
N MET A 193 5.25 1.82 -13.47
CA MET A 193 6.17 1.29 -12.48
C MET A 193 7.55 1.89 -12.70
N SER A 194 8.07 2.53 -11.67
CA SER A 194 9.40 3.13 -11.66
C SER A 194 10.24 2.50 -10.57
N VAL A 195 11.38 1.95 -10.97
CA VAL A 195 12.40 1.42 -10.06
C VAL A 195 13.76 2.05 -10.42
N PRO A 196 13.96 3.35 -10.13
CA PRO A 196 15.27 3.98 -10.25
C PRO A 196 16.21 3.53 -9.12
N ASP A 197 17.52 3.66 -9.33
CA ASP A 197 18.63 3.57 -8.36
C ASP A 197 18.66 2.38 -7.37
N ASP A 198 18.36 1.15 -7.83
CA ASP A 198 18.09 0.03 -6.92
C ASP A 198 18.84 -1.29 -7.25
N CYS A 199 19.04 -2.17 -6.26
CA CYS A 199 19.53 -3.54 -6.45
C CYS A 199 18.35 -4.51 -6.43
N VAL A 200 17.75 -4.78 -7.61
CA VAL A 200 16.55 -5.60 -7.71
C VAL A 200 16.77 -6.95 -8.39
N SER A 201 16.42 -8.06 -7.73
CA SER A 201 16.59 -9.37 -8.41
C SER A 201 15.55 -9.59 -9.50
N THR A 202 14.28 -9.29 -9.24
CA THR A 202 13.20 -9.49 -10.23
C THR A 202 12.19 -8.36 -10.20
N VAL A 203 11.93 -7.78 -11.37
CA VAL A 203 10.85 -6.82 -11.62
C VAL A 203 9.84 -7.49 -12.56
N LYS A 204 8.58 -7.55 -12.13
CA LYS A 204 7.46 -8.10 -12.91
C LYS A 204 6.32 -7.12 -13.03
N MET A 205 5.92 -6.82 -14.26
CA MET A 205 4.65 -6.17 -14.57
C MET A 205 3.79 -7.12 -15.40
N SER A 206 2.53 -7.28 -15.02
CA SER A 206 1.57 -8.13 -15.72
C SER A 206 0.25 -7.42 -15.93
N VAL A 207 -0.18 -7.29 -17.18
CA VAL A 207 -1.48 -6.74 -17.60
C VAL A 207 -2.11 -7.70 -18.63
N PRO A 208 -2.54 -8.91 -18.21
CA PRO A 208 -3.02 -9.94 -19.12
C PRO A 208 -4.33 -9.61 -19.83
N ASP A 209 -5.40 -9.25 -19.13
CA ASP A 209 -6.77 -9.22 -19.69
C ASP A 209 -7.44 -7.82 -19.60
N GLY A 210 -6.70 -6.78 -19.21
CA GLY A 210 -7.19 -5.42 -19.00
C GLY A 210 -7.17 -4.51 -20.25
N CYS A 211 -8.02 -3.48 -20.26
CA CYS A 211 -7.93 -2.36 -21.22
C CYS A 211 -7.04 -1.25 -20.64
N VAL A 212 -5.84 -1.04 -21.20
CA VAL A 212 -4.89 -0.04 -20.68
C VAL A 212 -4.39 0.91 -21.76
N SER A 213 -4.61 2.23 -21.63
CA SER A 213 -4.11 3.16 -22.67
C SER A 213 -2.58 3.22 -22.71
N THR A 214 -1.95 3.37 -21.54
CA THR A 214 -0.50 3.53 -21.44
C THR A 214 0.07 2.65 -20.34
N VAL A 215 1.05 1.82 -20.71
CA VAL A 215 1.86 1.04 -19.77
C VAL A 215 3.28 1.57 -19.83
N THR A 216 3.82 2.01 -18.69
CA THR A 216 5.20 2.49 -18.58
C THR A 216 5.95 1.72 -17.51
N MET A 217 7.11 1.20 -17.87
CA MET A 217 8.06 0.61 -16.94
C MET A 217 9.43 1.26 -17.13
N SER A 218 9.95 1.84 -16.06
CA SER A 218 11.24 2.54 -16.06
C SER A 218 12.16 1.97 -15.00
N VAL A 219 13.34 1.52 -15.44
CA VAL A 219 14.47 1.06 -14.62
C VAL A 219 15.74 1.73 -15.15
N PRO A 220 15.91 3.05 -14.91
CA PRO A 220 16.96 3.85 -15.54
C PRO A 220 18.35 3.62 -14.93
N ASP A 221 18.45 3.40 -13.63
CA ASP A 221 19.74 3.23 -12.95
C ASP A 221 19.60 2.10 -11.93
N GLY A 222 20.57 1.18 -11.85
CA GLY A 222 20.53 0.06 -10.90
C GLY A 222 21.03 -1.29 -11.43
N TYR A 223 21.05 -2.29 -10.56
CA TYR A 223 21.43 -3.67 -10.86
C TYR A 223 20.17 -4.54 -10.86
N VAL A 224 19.69 -4.92 -12.05
CA VAL A 224 18.51 -5.78 -12.18
C VAL A 224 18.82 -7.08 -12.90
N SER A 225 18.53 -8.22 -12.24
CA SER A 225 18.82 -9.54 -12.82
C SER A 225 17.77 -9.98 -13.83
N ARG A 226 16.49 -9.64 -13.59
CA ARG A 226 15.39 -9.99 -14.49
C ARG A 226 14.32 -8.91 -14.49
N VAL A 227 13.97 -8.44 -15.67
CA VAL A 227 12.80 -7.60 -15.90
C VAL A 227 11.83 -8.35 -16.80
N THR A 228 10.57 -8.43 -16.39
CA THR A 228 9.50 -9.08 -17.16
C THR A 228 8.30 -8.15 -17.25
N MET A 229 7.80 -7.98 -18.47
CA MET A 229 6.54 -7.29 -18.74
C MET A 229 5.70 -8.20 -19.63
N SER A 230 4.47 -8.46 -19.23
CA SER A 230 3.55 -9.34 -19.95
C SER A 230 2.23 -8.63 -20.19
N VAL A 231 1.87 -8.48 -21.47
CA VAL A 231 0.60 -7.89 -21.93
C VAL A 231 -0.01 -8.79 -23.03
N PRO A 232 -0.36 -10.04 -22.71
CA PRO A 232 -0.78 -11.03 -23.72
C PRO A 232 -2.15 -10.76 -24.37
N ASP A 233 -3.18 -10.39 -23.61
CA ASP A 233 -4.58 -10.49 -24.06
C ASP A 233 -5.39 -9.18 -23.86
N GLY A 234 -4.72 -8.07 -23.50
CA GLY A 234 -5.32 -6.76 -23.21
C GLY A 234 -5.30 -5.77 -24.38
N CYS A 235 -6.25 -4.83 -24.39
CA CYS A 235 -6.27 -3.72 -25.36
C CYS A 235 -5.32 -2.62 -24.88
N VAL A 236 -4.07 -2.62 -25.37
CA VAL A 236 -3.07 -1.61 -24.99
C VAL A 236 -2.67 -0.68 -26.13
N SER A 237 -2.80 0.64 -25.91
CA SER A 237 -2.51 1.64 -26.96
C SER A 237 -1.02 2.00 -27.04
N SER A 238 -0.33 2.10 -25.91
CA SER A 238 1.11 2.33 -25.86
C SER A 238 1.78 1.57 -24.72
N VAL A 239 2.94 1.00 -25.04
CA VAL A 239 3.80 0.32 -24.08
C VAL A 239 5.18 0.94 -24.18
N THR A 240 5.68 1.46 -23.06
CA THR A 240 7.04 2.01 -22.94
C THR A 240 7.79 1.21 -21.90
N MET A 241 8.96 0.70 -22.28
CA MET A 241 9.88 0.03 -21.38
C MET A 241 11.26 0.64 -21.57
N SER A 242 11.75 1.31 -20.53
CA SER A 242 13.09 1.89 -20.48
C SER A 242 13.88 1.15 -19.42
N VAL A 243 14.89 0.39 -19.84
CA VAL A 243 15.79 -0.33 -18.93
C VAL A 243 17.22 0.04 -19.29
N GLU A 244 17.85 0.79 -18.41
CA GLU A 244 19.26 1.15 -18.43
C GLU A 244 19.99 0.45 -17.26
N ALA A 245 19.69 -0.83 -17.07
CA ALA A 245 20.27 -1.63 -16.00
C ALA A 245 21.69 -2.13 -16.36
N LYS A 246 22.61 -2.08 -15.40
CA LYS A 246 23.87 -2.83 -15.48
C LYS A 246 23.58 -4.29 -15.13
N VAL A 247 23.79 -5.20 -16.08
CA VAL A 247 23.71 -6.64 -15.82
C VAL A 247 24.87 -7.04 -14.92
N CYS A 248 24.59 -7.54 -13.71
CA CYS A 248 25.59 -8.25 -12.91
C CYS A 248 25.99 -9.53 -13.65
N LEU A 249 27.07 -9.49 -14.42
CA LEU A 249 27.80 -10.69 -14.81
C LEU A 249 28.44 -11.23 -13.53
N GLY A 250 27.79 -12.20 -12.88
CA GLY A 250 28.32 -12.86 -11.70
C GLY A 250 29.77 -13.29 -11.93
N SER A 251 30.67 -12.79 -11.09
CA SER A 251 32.06 -13.24 -11.00
C SER A 251 32.19 -14.33 -9.96
#